data_AF-A0A930W3Q5-F1
#
_entry.id   AF-A0A930W3Q5-F1
#
_cell.length_a   1.000
_cell.length_b   1.000
_cell.length_c   1.000
_cell.angle_alpha   90.00
_cell.angle_beta   90.00
_cell.angle_gamma   90.00
#
_symmetry.space_group_name_H-M   'P 1'
#
loop_
_entity.id
_entity.type
_entity.pdbx_description
1 polymer ?
#
loop_
_entity_poly.entity_id
_entity_poly.type
_entity_poly.pdbx_seq_one_letter_code
_entity_poly.pdbx_strand_id
1 'polypeptide(L)'
;MNESKAHFWDALATPSGQQNKQDSVSESLATPNKFYRAADGSLTWSYDVNNTDKTASGIVPSEFPTYDPMGPSDQARTYSSSQPTIIQNENLVLAQTPEYNTSVTVSALLSSARYSRYASLYPDNAQFQALTNQKVSATFTVAGEKGARPVEEDPDPSQLVSVTLSVVGLDKDGKPQHWAPTQTIEVRKGTTAEKVTYDYLKNNGLTYDAAGGYLSSITSPSQRLTLATAQVDGAYKWWQFFVNGQLSDKMANNVTLDENTTITWTYGGQDSSIPTPQNELVINPFAEHPNYDASWSGFGSGNGSTTTQSTP
;
A
#
# COMPACT_ATOMS: atom_id res chain seq x y z
N MET A 1 -17.93 14.12 -7.43
CA MET A 1 -16.63 13.48 -7.63
C MET A 1 -15.50 14.46 -7.39
N ASN A 2 -15.36 15.53 -8.17
CA ASN A 2 -14.31 16.54 -7.95
C ASN A 2 -14.46 17.21 -6.57
N GLU A 3 -15.65 17.72 -6.23
CA GLU A 3 -15.98 18.30 -4.92
C GLU A 3 -15.62 17.37 -3.74
N SER A 4 -16.00 16.09 -3.81
CA SER A 4 -15.67 15.09 -2.80
C SER A 4 -14.18 14.78 -2.71
N LYS A 5 -13.40 15.02 -3.78
CA LYS A 5 -11.94 14.87 -3.75
C LYS A 5 -11.25 16.11 -3.21
N ALA A 6 -11.77 17.30 -3.47
CA ALA A 6 -11.27 18.55 -2.91
C ALA A 6 -11.48 18.59 -1.39
N HIS A 7 -12.69 18.28 -0.92
CA HIS A 7 -13.05 18.24 0.49
C HIS A 7 -12.79 16.87 1.13
N PHE A 8 -11.71 16.17 0.76
CA PHE A 8 -11.38 14.87 1.36
C PHE A 8 -10.71 15.02 2.73
N TRP A 9 -9.73 15.93 2.88
CA TRP A 9 -9.12 16.24 4.18
C TRP A 9 -10.16 16.70 5.21
N ASP A 10 -11.01 17.67 4.82
CA ASP A 10 -12.10 18.19 5.66
C ASP A 10 -13.00 17.06 6.19
N ALA A 11 -13.21 16.01 5.39
CA ALA A 11 -14.06 14.87 5.74
C ALA A 11 -13.42 13.93 6.77
N LEU A 12 -12.10 13.78 6.73
CA LEU A 12 -11.37 13.01 7.75
C LEU A 12 -11.30 13.79 9.07
N ALA A 13 -11.14 15.12 8.97
CA ALA A 13 -10.69 15.96 10.07
C ALA A 13 -11.80 16.73 10.81
N THR A 14 -12.93 17.05 10.16
CA THR A 14 -14.00 17.86 10.77
C THR A 14 -14.62 17.23 12.01
N PRO A 15 -14.94 15.92 12.07
CA PRO A 15 -15.64 15.35 13.24
C PRO A 15 -14.81 15.34 14.54
N SER A 16 -13.48 15.36 14.44
CA SER A 16 -12.56 15.51 15.59
C SER A 16 -11.95 16.92 15.69
N GLY A 17 -12.48 17.91 14.97
CA GLY A 17 -12.02 19.30 15.02
C GLY A 17 -10.58 19.51 14.54
N GLN A 18 -10.04 18.59 13.75
CA GLN A 18 -8.64 18.58 13.29
C GLN A 18 -8.43 19.37 11.98
N GLN A 19 -9.48 19.93 11.36
CA GLN A 19 -9.39 20.48 9.99
C GLN A 19 -8.33 21.58 9.81
N ASN A 20 -8.05 22.36 10.87
CA ASN A 20 -7.02 23.40 10.90
C ASN A 20 -5.68 22.93 11.51
N LYS A 21 -5.51 21.62 11.75
CA LYS A 21 -4.34 21.00 12.40
C LYS A 21 -3.58 20.04 11.47
N GLN A 22 -3.62 20.26 10.15
CA GLN A 22 -3.02 19.33 9.17
C GLN A 22 -1.52 19.09 9.40
N ASP A 23 -0.79 20.05 9.99
CA ASP A 23 0.63 19.93 10.36
C ASP A 23 0.87 19.44 11.81
N SER A 24 -0.19 19.16 12.58
CA SER A 24 -0.12 18.84 14.01
C SER A 24 -1.31 17.99 14.49
N VAL A 25 -1.66 16.94 13.76
CA VAL A 25 -2.80 16.06 14.09
C VAL A 25 -2.51 15.33 15.40
N SER A 26 -3.45 15.43 16.34
CA SER A 26 -3.26 14.99 17.74
C SER A 26 -4.27 13.95 18.22
N GLU A 27 -5.23 13.58 17.39
CA GLU A 27 -6.38 12.74 17.73
C GLU A 27 -6.76 11.86 16.52
N SER A 28 -7.61 10.86 16.73
CA SER A 28 -8.19 10.05 15.65
C SER A 28 -8.93 10.89 14.60
N LEU A 29 -8.92 10.40 13.36
CA LEU A 29 -9.72 10.95 12.27
C LEU A 29 -11.03 10.15 12.11
N ALA A 30 -11.91 10.60 11.23
CA ALA A 30 -13.20 9.97 10.95
C ALA A 30 -13.24 9.32 9.56
N THR A 31 -14.06 8.29 9.42
CA THR A 31 -14.39 7.64 8.14
C THR A 31 -15.69 8.21 7.56
N PRO A 32 -15.63 9.10 6.54
CA PRO A 32 -16.83 9.60 5.91
C PRO A 32 -17.47 8.50 5.05
N ASN A 33 -18.75 8.25 5.27
CA ASN A 33 -19.52 7.16 4.67
C ASN A 33 -20.10 7.52 3.29
N LYS A 34 -20.43 8.80 3.05
CA LYS A 34 -21.00 9.27 1.76
C LYS A 34 -20.91 10.78 1.58
N PHE A 35 -20.45 11.25 0.43
CA PHE A 35 -20.61 12.63 -0.01
C PHE A 35 -21.92 12.78 -0.79
N TYR A 36 -22.74 13.75 -0.41
CA TYR A 36 -24.07 13.95 -0.99
C TYR A 36 -24.44 15.44 -1.03
N ARG A 37 -25.52 15.74 -1.77
CA ARG A 37 -26.18 17.03 -1.69
C ARG A 37 -27.30 16.94 -0.65
N ALA A 38 -27.27 17.78 0.37
CA ALA A 38 -28.33 17.85 1.38
C ALA A 38 -29.57 18.60 0.86
N ALA A 39 -30.65 18.60 1.63
CA ALA A 39 -31.95 19.14 1.22
C ALA A 39 -31.97 20.67 1.04
N ASP A 40 -31.04 21.38 1.68
CA ASP A 40 -30.76 22.81 1.52
C ASP A 40 -29.94 23.13 0.25
N GLY A 41 -29.49 22.11 -0.48
CA GLY A 41 -28.64 22.24 -1.65
C GLY A 41 -27.13 22.25 -1.34
N SER A 42 -26.71 22.27 -0.07
CA SER A 42 -25.30 22.18 0.33
C SER A 42 -24.68 20.84 -0.07
N LEU A 43 -23.35 20.80 -0.20
CA LEU A 43 -22.59 19.56 -0.41
C LEU A 43 -21.85 19.20 0.88
N THR A 44 -21.99 17.98 1.36
CA THR A 44 -21.42 17.56 2.65
C THR A 44 -21.16 16.07 2.71
N TRP A 45 -20.35 15.67 3.70
CA TRP A 45 -20.05 14.28 4.04
C TRP A 45 -20.93 13.79 5.19
N SER A 46 -21.56 12.63 5.01
CA SER A 46 -22.27 11.90 6.04
C SER A 46 -21.36 10.86 6.68
N TYR A 47 -21.44 10.74 8.01
CA TYR A 47 -20.79 9.68 8.80
C TYR A 47 -21.79 8.61 9.24
N ASP A 48 -23.09 8.85 9.08
CA ASP A 48 -24.14 7.87 9.39
C ASP A 48 -24.10 6.70 8.40
N VAL A 49 -23.89 5.50 8.92
CA VAL A 49 -23.89 4.24 8.17
C VAL A 49 -25.24 3.95 7.51
N ASN A 50 -26.36 4.47 8.03
CA ASN A 50 -27.68 4.30 7.44
C ASN A 50 -27.88 5.15 6.18
N ASN A 51 -27.13 6.25 6.04
CA ASN A 51 -27.09 7.06 4.82
C ASN A 51 -26.17 6.46 3.73
N THR A 52 -25.76 5.18 3.80
CA THR A 52 -24.89 4.55 2.79
C THR A 52 -25.61 3.97 1.57
N ASP A 53 -26.95 4.10 1.48
CA ASP A 53 -27.79 3.47 0.43
C ASP A 53 -27.17 3.60 -0.98
N LYS A 54 -26.76 2.44 -1.51
CA LYS A 54 -26.08 2.28 -2.81
C LYS A 54 -27.02 2.46 -4.01
N THR A 55 -28.31 2.69 -3.79
CA THR A 55 -29.29 3.06 -4.83
C THR A 55 -29.51 4.56 -4.90
N ALA A 56 -29.26 5.29 -3.81
CA ALA A 56 -29.40 6.73 -3.72
C ALA A 56 -28.26 7.51 -4.41
N SER A 57 -28.51 8.79 -4.72
CA SER A 57 -27.51 9.70 -5.27
C SER A 57 -26.41 10.01 -4.25
N GLY A 58 -25.14 9.97 -4.69
CA GLY A 58 -23.98 10.31 -3.88
C GLY A 58 -22.67 9.74 -4.44
N ILE A 59 -21.58 10.04 -3.74
CA ILE A 59 -20.26 9.40 -3.87
C ILE A 59 -19.98 8.66 -2.56
N VAL A 60 -19.47 7.44 -2.62
CA VAL A 60 -19.18 6.59 -1.46
C VAL A 60 -17.77 6.01 -1.53
N PRO A 61 -17.15 5.64 -0.40
CA PRO A 61 -15.96 4.80 -0.39
C PRO A 61 -16.22 3.46 -1.07
N SER A 62 -15.20 2.96 -1.75
CA SER A 62 -15.20 1.70 -2.50
C SER A 62 -14.21 0.74 -1.84
N GLU A 63 -14.49 -0.56 -1.96
CA GLU A 63 -13.60 -1.60 -1.44
C GLU A 63 -12.30 -1.63 -2.26
N PHE A 64 -11.15 -1.72 -1.60
CA PHE A 64 -9.87 -1.88 -2.28
C PHE A 64 -9.80 -3.25 -2.98
N PRO A 65 -9.30 -3.34 -4.24
CA PRO A 65 -9.14 -4.62 -4.95
C PRO A 65 -8.23 -5.65 -4.24
N THR A 66 -7.46 -5.21 -3.24
CA THR A 66 -6.53 -6.02 -2.44
C THR A 66 -7.13 -6.52 -1.13
N TYR A 67 -8.38 -6.18 -0.79
CA TYR A 67 -9.03 -6.60 0.46
C TYR A 67 -9.52 -8.05 0.38
N ASP A 68 -9.00 -8.92 1.25
CA ASP A 68 -9.53 -10.27 1.46
C ASP A 68 -10.42 -10.32 2.72
N PRO A 69 -11.73 -10.62 2.61
CA PRO A 69 -12.63 -10.86 3.75
C PRO A 69 -12.19 -11.97 4.72
N MET A 70 -11.28 -12.86 4.32
CA MET A 70 -10.72 -13.94 5.14
C MET A 70 -9.25 -13.69 5.55
N GLY A 71 -8.67 -12.55 5.14
CA GLY A 71 -7.30 -12.16 5.46
C GLY A 71 -7.15 -11.50 6.84
N PRO A 72 -5.98 -10.87 7.11
CA PRO A 72 -5.71 -10.19 8.38
C PRO A 72 -6.72 -9.08 8.72
N SER A 73 -7.00 -8.91 10.02
CA SER A 73 -8.00 -7.95 10.53
C SER A 73 -7.57 -6.47 10.47
N ASP A 74 -6.30 -6.22 10.17
CA ASP A 74 -5.65 -4.91 10.02
C ASP A 74 -5.52 -4.46 8.56
N GLN A 75 -6.05 -5.23 7.61
CA GLN A 75 -6.16 -4.82 6.20
C GLN A 75 -7.00 -3.54 6.03
N ALA A 76 -6.59 -2.68 5.11
CA ALA A 76 -7.42 -1.60 4.62
C ALA A 76 -8.55 -2.14 3.72
N ARG A 77 -9.81 -1.90 4.09
CA ARG A 77 -10.96 -2.31 3.29
C ARG A 77 -11.46 -1.19 2.37
N THR A 78 -11.64 0.02 2.91
CA THR A 78 -12.04 1.25 2.20
C THR A 78 -11.15 2.44 2.53
N TYR A 79 -10.49 2.45 3.69
CA TYR A 79 -9.50 3.45 4.08
C TYR A 79 -8.16 2.80 4.44
N SER A 80 -7.07 3.31 3.84
CA SER A 80 -5.70 2.86 4.05
C SER A 80 -4.84 3.99 4.62
N SER A 81 -3.98 3.67 5.58
CA SER A 81 -2.98 4.56 6.17
C SER A 81 -1.57 4.13 5.75
N SER A 82 -0.71 5.09 5.43
CA SER A 82 0.72 4.83 5.18
C SER A 82 1.52 4.47 6.44
N GLN A 83 0.94 4.64 7.63
CA GLN A 83 1.53 4.29 8.93
C GLN A 83 0.46 3.61 9.82
N PRO A 84 0.09 2.34 9.54
CA PRO A 84 -1.04 1.66 10.21
C PRO A 84 -0.85 1.46 11.73
N THR A 85 0.38 1.56 12.23
CA THR A 85 0.72 1.55 13.67
C THR A 85 0.41 2.88 14.37
N ILE A 86 0.47 4.00 13.65
CA ILE A 86 0.19 5.35 14.16
C ILE A 86 -1.29 5.66 13.96
N ILE A 87 -1.76 5.66 12.71
CA ILE A 87 -3.17 5.84 12.32
C ILE A 87 -3.65 4.53 11.72
N GLN A 88 -4.60 3.85 12.36
CA GLN A 88 -5.06 2.53 11.93
C GLN A 88 -5.75 2.54 10.56
N ASN A 89 -5.64 1.42 9.84
CA ASN A 89 -6.47 1.13 8.67
C ASN A 89 -7.95 1.04 9.02
N GLU A 90 -8.81 1.23 8.01
CA GLU A 90 -10.25 1.45 8.12
C GLU A 90 -10.63 2.59 9.06
N ASN A 91 -10.64 2.39 10.38
CA ASN A 91 -11.25 3.31 11.35
C ASN A 91 -10.46 4.60 11.65
N LEU A 92 -9.24 4.76 11.12
CA LEU A 92 -8.38 5.95 11.29
C LEU A 92 -8.12 6.38 12.75
N VAL A 93 -8.10 5.39 13.65
CA VAL A 93 -7.81 5.59 15.07
C VAL A 93 -6.33 5.92 15.27
N LEU A 94 -6.03 6.98 16.03
CA LEU A 94 -4.68 7.25 16.52
C LEU A 94 -4.34 6.21 17.61
N ALA A 95 -3.58 5.19 17.23
CA ALA A 95 -3.21 4.07 18.10
C ALA A 95 -1.87 4.28 18.82
N GLN A 96 -0.98 5.10 18.25
CA GLN A 96 0.32 5.43 18.84
C GLN A 96 0.69 6.88 18.51
N THR A 97 1.02 7.68 19.53
CA THR A 97 1.75 8.94 19.35
C THR A 97 3.18 8.62 18.91
N PRO A 98 3.69 9.16 17.78
CA PRO A 98 5.06 8.92 17.37
C PRO A 98 6.06 9.70 18.26
N GLU A 99 7.32 9.29 18.25
CA GLU A 99 8.37 10.00 19.02
C GLU A 99 8.63 11.41 18.49
N TYR A 100 8.56 11.59 17.16
CA TYR A 100 8.72 12.86 16.45
C TYR A 100 7.56 13.07 15.48
N ASN A 101 7.31 14.33 15.08
CA ASN A 101 6.34 14.68 14.04
C ASN A 101 6.53 13.78 12.81
N THR A 102 5.47 13.07 12.41
CA THR A 102 5.54 12.01 11.39
C THR A 102 4.47 12.23 10.34
N SER A 103 4.87 12.28 9.06
CA SER A 103 3.93 12.41 7.95
C SER A 103 3.19 11.10 7.72
N VAL A 104 1.86 11.20 7.59
CA VAL A 104 0.94 10.09 7.35
C VAL A 104 0.04 10.48 6.18
N THR A 105 -0.14 9.56 5.24
CA THR A 105 -1.10 9.72 4.13
C THR A 105 -2.23 8.71 4.30
N VAL A 106 -3.45 9.21 4.37
CA VAL A 106 -4.67 8.38 4.30
C VAL A 106 -5.19 8.39 2.87
N SER A 107 -5.54 7.22 2.34
CA SER A 107 -6.01 7.01 0.97
C SER A 107 -7.33 6.23 0.92
N ALA A 108 -8.15 6.50 -0.09
CA ALA A 108 -9.42 5.82 -0.35
C ALA A 108 -9.75 5.76 -1.86
N LEU A 109 -10.70 4.91 -2.25
CA LEU A 109 -11.28 4.86 -3.60
C LEU A 109 -12.71 5.39 -3.60
N LEU A 110 -13.01 6.44 -4.37
CA LEU A 110 -14.37 7.01 -4.42
C LEU A 110 -15.16 6.58 -5.66
N SER A 111 -16.39 6.10 -5.45
CA SER A 111 -17.31 5.69 -6.51
C SER A 111 -18.66 6.38 -6.39
N SER A 112 -19.32 6.67 -7.52
CA SER A 112 -20.73 7.07 -7.48
C SER A 112 -21.61 5.86 -7.16
N ALA A 113 -22.31 5.90 -6.04
CA ALA A 113 -23.23 4.84 -5.60
C ALA A 113 -24.21 4.41 -6.71
N ARG A 114 -24.78 5.40 -7.41
CA ARG A 114 -25.72 5.17 -8.50
C ARG A 114 -25.04 4.65 -9.78
N TYR A 115 -23.92 5.26 -10.19
CA TYR A 115 -23.42 5.11 -11.56
C TYR A 115 -22.19 4.21 -11.75
N SER A 116 -21.42 3.89 -10.71
CA SER A 116 -20.18 3.08 -10.85
C SER A 116 -20.43 1.72 -11.52
N ARG A 117 -21.59 1.09 -11.25
CA ARG A 117 -22.05 -0.17 -11.85
C ARG A 117 -22.03 -0.20 -13.38
N TYR A 118 -22.09 0.96 -14.04
CA TYR A 118 -22.12 1.06 -15.50
C TYR A 118 -20.72 1.05 -16.12
N ALA A 119 -19.64 1.30 -15.35
CA ALA A 119 -18.27 1.25 -15.87
C ALA A 119 -17.86 -0.14 -16.37
N SER A 120 -18.36 -1.21 -15.73
CA SER A 120 -18.17 -2.60 -16.19
C SER A 120 -19.02 -2.97 -17.40
N LEU A 121 -20.11 -2.23 -17.67
CA LEU A 121 -21.00 -2.45 -18.81
C LEU A 121 -20.61 -1.61 -20.04
N TYR A 122 -19.88 -0.51 -19.83
CA TYR A 122 -19.39 0.37 -20.88
C TYR A 122 -17.92 0.75 -20.61
N PRO A 123 -16.96 -0.19 -20.83
CA PRO A 123 -15.54 0.05 -20.53
C PRO A 123 -14.99 1.33 -21.17
N ASP A 124 -15.29 1.56 -22.44
CA ASP A 124 -14.79 2.70 -23.22
C ASP A 124 -15.44 4.05 -22.86
N ASN A 125 -16.44 4.06 -21.98
CA ASN A 125 -17.15 5.28 -21.61
C ASN A 125 -16.42 6.03 -20.48
N ALA A 126 -15.61 7.00 -20.86
CA ALA A 126 -14.85 7.86 -19.96
C ALA A 126 -15.69 8.55 -18.86
N GLN A 127 -16.99 8.82 -19.09
CA GLN A 127 -17.86 9.41 -18.06
C GLN A 127 -18.21 8.42 -16.95
N PHE A 128 -18.41 7.14 -17.27
CA PHE A 128 -18.62 6.11 -16.26
C PHE A 128 -17.31 5.72 -15.56
N GLN A 129 -16.18 5.69 -16.28
CA GLN A 129 -14.86 5.48 -15.66
C GLN A 129 -14.52 6.58 -14.64
N ALA A 130 -14.77 7.85 -14.97
CA ALA A 130 -14.61 8.99 -14.06
C ALA A 130 -15.54 8.96 -12.83
N LEU A 131 -16.46 8.00 -12.73
CA LEU A 131 -17.40 7.81 -11.62
C LEU A 131 -17.21 6.49 -10.86
N THR A 132 -16.16 5.72 -11.14
CA THR A 132 -15.78 4.51 -10.38
C THR A 132 -14.34 4.62 -9.88
N ASN A 133 -14.07 4.03 -8.71
CA ASN A 133 -12.75 3.80 -8.10
C ASN A 133 -11.77 4.99 -8.21
N GLN A 134 -12.27 6.20 -8.06
CA GLN A 134 -11.50 7.44 -8.14
C GLN A 134 -10.64 7.59 -6.89
N LYS A 135 -9.43 7.06 -6.96
CA LYS A 135 -8.35 7.22 -5.98
C LYS A 135 -8.23 8.67 -5.48
N VAL A 136 -8.22 8.84 -4.16
CA VAL A 136 -8.08 10.10 -3.42
C VAL A 136 -7.19 9.87 -2.20
N SER A 137 -6.48 10.90 -1.76
CA SER A 137 -5.64 10.86 -0.56
C SER A 137 -5.59 12.22 0.14
N ALA A 138 -5.23 12.20 1.42
CA ALA A 138 -4.85 13.38 2.21
C ALA A 138 -3.61 13.07 3.04
N THR A 139 -2.61 13.94 2.97
CA THR A 139 -1.35 13.84 3.73
C THR A 139 -1.37 14.88 4.85
N PHE A 140 -0.96 14.46 6.05
CA PHE A 140 -0.94 15.27 7.25
C PHE A 140 0.18 14.82 8.19
N THR A 141 0.61 15.69 9.08
CA THR A 141 1.63 15.39 10.09
C THR A 141 0.96 15.05 11.42
N VAL A 142 1.18 13.84 11.92
CA VAL A 142 0.83 13.48 13.30
C VAL A 142 1.88 14.09 14.24
N ALA A 143 1.42 14.82 15.25
CA ALA A 143 2.28 15.45 16.23
C ALA A 143 2.99 14.39 17.10
N GLY A 144 4.32 14.48 17.20
CA GLY A 144 5.11 13.57 18.03
C GLY A 144 5.40 14.10 19.43
N GLU A 145 5.75 13.21 20.37
CA GLU A 145 6.04 13.56 21.76
C GLU A 145 7.17 14.58 21.92
N LYS A 146 8.17 14.54 21.01
CA LYS A 146 9.30 15.47 20.95
C LYS A 146 9.11 16.60 19.93
N GLY A 147 7.93 16.68 19.30
CA GLY A 147 7.61 17.65 18.25
C GLY A 147 8.39 17.43 16.96
N ALA A 148 8.69 18.52 16.25
CA ALA A 148 9.50 18.50 15.03
C ALA A 148 10.91 17.96 15.32
N ARG A 149 11.45 17.19 14.38
CA ARG A 149 12.83 16.69 14.46
C ARG A 149 13.80 17.88 14.35
N PRO A 150 14.90 17.95 15.13
CA PRO A 150 15.87 19.04 15.00
C PRO A 150 16.40 19.14 13.58
N VAL A 151 16.64 20.36 13.08
CA VAL A 151 16.95 20.62 11.65
C VAL A 151 18.26 19.96 11.16
N GLU A 152 19.16 19.58 12.08
CA GLU A 152 20.34 18.76 11.74
C GLU A 152 19.95 17.32 11.31
N GLU A 153 18.82 16.80 11.81
CA GLU A 153 18.24 15.49 11.48
C GLU A 153 17.04 15.54 10.51
N ASP A 154 16.40 16.69 10.30
CA ASP A 154 15.31 16.86 9.32
C ASP A 154 15.85 17.16 7.90
N PRO A 155 15.57 16.38 6.85
CA PRO A 155 16.06 16.68 5.50
C PRO A 155 15.36 17.87 4.85
N ASP A 156 16.13 18.61 4.05
CA ASP A 156 15.57 19.37 2.93
C ASP A 156 14.76 18.39 2.04
N PRO A 157 13.49 18.67 1.66
CA PRO A 157 12.70 17.78 0.82
C PRO A 157 13.34 17.45 -0.54
N SER A 158 14.24 18.30 -1.07
CA SER A 158 15.04 17.99 -2.27
C SER A 158 16.14 16.95 -2.03
N GLN A 159 16.36 16.55 -0.77
CA GLN A 159 17.24 15.47 -0.33
C GLN A 159 16.44 14.25 0.18
N LEU A 160 15.12 14.23 0.07
CA LEU A 160 14.33 13.01 0.30
C LEU A 160 14.34 12.12 -0.95
N VAL A 161 14.43 10.81 -0.73
CA VAL A 161 14.33 9.79 -1.77
C VAL A 161 13.33 8.71 -1.37
N SER A 162 12.43 8.35 -2.28
CA SER A 162 11.49 7.26 -2.08
C SER A 162 12.19 5.92 -2.26
N VAL A 163 12.08 5.04 -1.26
CA VAL A 163 12.72 3.70 -1.23
C VAL A 163 11.66 2.66 -0.92
N THR A 164 11.57 1.61 -1.74
CA THR A 164 10.60 0.52 -1.56
C THR A 164 11.26 -0.68 -0.88
N LEU A 165 10.63 -1.23 0.16
CA LEU A 165 11.11 -2.39 0.90
C LEU A 165 10.09 -3.53 0.89
N SER A 166 10.59 -4.75 0.76
CA SER A 166 9.82 -5.98 0.96
C SER A 166 10.68 -7.08 1.59
N VAL A 167 10.05 -7.95 2.40
CA VAL A 167 10.70 -9.07 3.08
C VAL A 167 9.95 -10.35 2.76
N VAL A 168 10.64 -11.28 2.10
CA VAL A 168 10.11 -12.56 1.62
C VAL A 168 10.77 -13.70 2.39
N GLY A 169 10.06 -14.25 3.36
CA GLY A 169 10.47 -15.49 4.01
C GLY A 169 9.87 -16.71 3.32
N LEU A 170 9.76 -17.81 4.07
CA LEU A 170 9.02 -19.00 3.66
C LEU A 170 7.74 -19.15 4.50
N ASP A 171 6.76 -19.84 3.95
CA ASP A 171 5.59 -20.34 4.67
C ASP A 171 5.89 -21.67 5.39
N LYS A 172 4.85 -22.26 5.98
CA LYS A 172 4.91 -23.54 6.73
C LYS A 172 5.20 -24.74 5.84
N ASP A 173 4.93 -24.63 4.54
CA ASP A 173 5.17 -25.67 3.53
C ASP A 173 6.54 -25.48 2.84
N GLY A 174 7.30 -24.44 3.20
CA GLY A 174 8.59 -24.09 2.61
C GLY A 174 8.52 -23.29 1.31
N LYS A 175 7.36 -22.72 0.96
CA LYS A 175 7.17 -21.87 -0.24
C LYS A 175 7.49 -20.41 0.07
N PRO A 176 8.01 -19.61 -0.87
CA PRO A 176 8.25 -18.18 -0.63
C PRO A 176 6.96 -17.41 -0.34
N GLN A 177 6.99 -16.53 0.66
CA GLN A 177 5.85 -15.68 1.05
C GLN A 177 6.34 -14.34 1.60
N HIS A 178 5.68 -13.24 1.20
CA HIS A 178 5.86 -11.94 1.86
C HIS A 178 5.47 -12.03 3.34
N TRP A 179 6.35 -11.57 4.22
CA TRP A 179 6.20 -11.62 5.68
C TRP A 179 5.75 -10.29 6.30
N ALA A 180 5.80 -9.21 5.51
CA ALA A 180 5.31 -7.87 5.81
C ALA A 180 4.86 -7.20 4.49
N PRO A 181 3.94 -6.23 4.53
CA PRO A 181 3.50 -5.52 3.32
C PRO A 181 4.66 -4.82 2.62
N THR A 182 4.66 -4.80 1.28
CA THR A 182 5.62 -3.99 0.52
C THR A 182 5.34 -2.50 0.76
N GLN A 183 6.28 -1.78 1.37
CA GLN A 183 6.13 -0.36 1.73
C GLN A 183 7.12 0.51 0.99
N THR A 184 6.69 1.71 0.58
CA THR A 184 7.59 2.76 0.11
C THR A 184 7.67 3.85 1.16
N ILE A 185 8.89 4.19 1.58
CA ILE A 185 9.16 5.21 2.60
C ILE A 185 10.14 6.26 2.07
N GLU A 186 9.98 7.49 2.55
CA GLU A 186 10.88 8.59 2.19
C GLU A 186 12.01 8.70 3.22
N VAL A 187 13.24 8.73 2.74
CA VAL A 187 14.45 8.76 3.57
C VAL A 187 15.45 9.79 3.04
N ARG A 188 16.41 10.22 3.86
CA ARG A 188 17.49 11.10 3.35
C ARG A 188 18.28 10.37 2.26
N LYS A 189 18.60 11.05 1.16
CA LYS A 189 19.56 10.61 0.15
C LYS A 189 20.88 10.28 0.84
N GLY A 190 21.47 9.13 0.55
CA GLY A 190 22.65 8.63 1.25
C GLY A 190 22.39 7.92 2.59
N THR A 191 21.14 7.78 3.05
CA THR A 191 20.82 6.87 4.19
C THR A 191 21.24 5.45 3.83
N THR A 192 21.77 4.68 4.78
CA THR A 192 22.14 3.28 4.58
C THR A 192 20.93 2.36 4.50
N ALA A 193 20.95 1.35 3.61
CA ALA A 193 19.93 0.30 3.52
C ALA A 193 19.75 -0.48 4.83
N GLU A 194 20.79 -0.57 5.67
CA GLU A 194 20.74 -1.16 7.02
C GLU A 194 19.67 -0.47 7.89
N LYS A 195 19.84 0.83 8.16
CA LYS A 195 18.90 1.61 9.00
C LYS A 195 17.46 1.47 8.50
N VAL A 196 17.27 1.60 7.20
CA VAL A 196 15.96 1.58 6.54
C VAL A 196 15.31 0.19 6.63
N THR A 197 16.10 -0.88 6.49
CA THR A 197 15.66 -2.27 6.75
C THR A 197 15.22 -2.45 8.21
N TYR A 198 16.03 -1.99 9.17
CA TYR A 198 15.77 -2.18 10.60
C TYR A 198 14.54 -1.41 11.09
N ASP A 199 14.35 -0.18 10.63
CA ASP A 199 13.14 0.61 10.90
C ASP A 199 11.89 -0.08 10.30
N TYR A 200 11.96 -0.56 9.05
CA TYR A 200 10.87 -1.30 8.41
C TYR A 200 10.51 -2.59 9.15
N LEU A 201 11.49 -3.42 9.51
CA LEU A 201 11.27 -4.68 10.23
C LEU A 201 10.58 -4.44 11.59
N LYS A 202 11.11 -3.47 12.35
CA LYS A 202 10.56 -3.09 13.65
C LYS A 202 9.13 -2.56 13.55
N ASN A 203 8.86 -1.68 12.59
CA ASN A 203 7.53 -1.07 12.41
C ASN A 203 6.46 -2.09 11.97
N ASN A 204 6.85 -3.12 11.23
CA ASN A 204 5.97 -4.23 10.83
C ASN A 204 5.96 -5.40 11.83
N GLY A 205 6.53 -5.22 13.03
CA GLY A 205 6.47 -6.18 14.14
C GLY A 205 7.34 -7.43 13.98
N LEU A 206 8.28 -7.44 13.03
CA LEU A 206 9.23 -8.54 12.86
C LEU A 206 10.40 -8.38 13.84
N THR A 207 10.69 -9.43 14.60
CA THR A 207 11.94 -9.49 15.36
C THR A 207 13.06 -10.07 14.49
N TYR A 208 14.28 -9.60 14.67
CA TYR A 208 15.44 -10.00 13.87
C TYR A 208 16.71 -10.00 14.72
N ASP A 209 17.72 -10.72 14.24
CA ASP A 209 19.09 -10.64 14.73
C ASP A 209 19.97 -10.20 13.55
N ALA A 210 20.85 -9.23 13.79
CA ALA A 210 21.65 -8.59 12.75
C ALA A 210 22.93 -7.96 13.32
N ALA A 211 23.99 -7.94 12.51
CA ALA A 211 25.26 -7.30 12.86
C ALA A 211 25.97 -6.76 11.61
N GLY A 212 26.33 -5.47 11.63
CA GLY A 212 27.17 -4.85 10.60
C GLY A 212 26.62 -4.96 9.17
N GLY A 213 25.31 -4.73 8.99
CA GLY A 213 24.62 -4.85 7.72
C GLY A 213 24.33 -6.29 7.25
N TYR A 214 24.66 -7.31 8.04
CA TYR A 214 24.27 -8.70 7.81
C TYR A 214 23.07 -9.08 8.68
N LEU A 215 22.01 -9.61 8.06
CA LEU A 215 20.78 -10.04 8.73
C LEU A 215 20.89 -11.55 9.01
N SER A 216 21.10 -11.93 10.27
CA SER A 216 21.35 -13.33 10.63
C SER A 216 20.06 -14.15 10.70
N SER A 217 18.97 -13.54 11.17
CA SER A 217 17.63 -14.14 11.23
C SER A 217 16.51 -13.11 11.23
N ILE A 218 15.30 -13.54 10.86
CA ILE A 218 14.04 -12.82 11.07
C ILE A 218 13.01 -13.81 11.62
N THR A 219 12.09 -13.34 12.47
CA THR A 219 10.89 -14.07 12.90
C THR A 219 9.62 -13.38 12.39
N SER A 220 8.77 -14.13 11.69
CA SER A 220 7.43 -13.67 11.28
C SER A 220 6.50 -13.55 12.49
N PRO A 221 5.86 -12.38 12.74
CA PRO A 221 4.92 -12.22 13.85
C PRO A 221 3.63 -13.03 13.65
N SER A 222 3.15 -13.11 12.40
CA SER A 222 1.91 -13.82 12.04
C SER A 222 2.05 -15.34 12.06
N GLN A 223 3.23 -15.86 11.72
CA GLN A 223 3.49 -17.32 11.68
C GLN A 223 4.28 -17.86 12.88
N ARG A 224 4.90 -16.96 13.68
CA ARG A 224 5.89 -17.29 14.74
C ARG A 224 7.03 -18.21 14.25
N LEU A 225 7.33 -18.13 12.96
CA LEU A 225 8.38 -18.87 12.29
C LEU A 225 9.65 -18.01 12.25
N THR A 226 10.72 -18.50 12.87
CA THR A 226 12.07 -17.91 12.75
C THR A 226 12.81 -18.60 11.62
N LEU A 227 13.31 -17.81 10.65
CA LEU A 227 14.25 -18.28 9.64
C LEU A 227 15.60 -17.62 9.90
N ALA A 228 16.61 -18.46 10.12
CA ALA A 228 17.95 -18.06 10.57
C ALA A 228 19.02 -18.73 9.72
N THR A 229 20.18 -18.09 9.61
CA THR A 229 21.34 -18.59 8.86
C THR A 229 21.73 -19.99 9.35
N ALA A 230 21.52 -21.02 8.53
CA ALA A 230 21.65 -22.42 8.92
C ALA A 230 22.03 -23.33 7.74
N GLN A 231 22.60 -24.50 8.04
CA GLN A 231 22.76 -25.57 7.05
C GLN A 231 21.56 -26.52 7.14
N VAL A 232 20.89 -26.77 6.01
CA VAL A 232 19.68 -27.59 5.88
C VAL A 232 19.92 -28.58 4.74
N ASP A 233 19.83 -29.87 5.03
CA ASP A 233 20.04 -30.97 4.06
C ASP A 233 21.39 -30.89 3.31
N GLY A 234 22.41 -30.35 3.98
CA GLY A 234 23.76 -30.13 3.44
C GLY A 234 23.96 -28.79 2.72
N ALA A 235 22.90 -28.10 2.30
CA ALA A 235 22.98 -26.77 1.69
C ALA A 235 22.87 -25.66 2.74
N TYR A 236 23.58 -24.54 2.56
CA TYR A 236 23.35 -23.34 3.38
C TYR A 236 22.09 -22.60 2.95
N LYS A 237 21.35 -22.10 3.94
CA LYS A 237 20.23 -21.16 3.77
C LYS A 237 20.44 -19.92 4.66
N TRP A 238 20.17 -18.74 4.11
CA TRP A 238 20.41 -17.45 4.75
C TRP A 238 19.50 -16.35 4.20
N TRP A 239 19.54 -15.17 4.80
CA TRP A 239 18.84 -13.98 4.29
C TRP A 239 19.71 -13.28 3.23
N GLN A 240 19.24 -13.32 1.98
CA GLN A 240 19.87 -12.70 0.83
C GLN A 240 19.36 -11.27 0.66
N PHE A 241 20.28 -10.33 0.49
CA PHE A 241 20.01 -8.90 0.34
C PHE A 241 20.07 -8.50 -1.13
N PHE A 242 18.95 -8.04 -1.67
CA PHE A 242 18.83 -7.58 -3.05
C PHE A 242 18.57 -6.07 -3.11
N VAL A 243 19.21 -5.41 -4.07
CA VAL A 243 19.08 -3.98 -4.35
C VAL A 243 18.74 -3.82 -5.83
N ASN A 244 17.67 -3.09 -6.16
CA ASN A 244 17.20 -2.87 -7.53
C ASN A 244 17.01 -4.18 -8.32
N GLY A 245 16.55 -5.24 -7.64
CA GLY A 245 16.35 -6.57 -8.21
C GLY A 245 17.61 -7.38 -8.47
N GLN A 246 18.80 -6.93 -8.04
CA GLN A 246 20.07 -7.64 -8.16
C GLN A 246 20.61 -8.05 -6.79
N LEU A 247 21.29 -9.20 -6.68
CA LEU A 247 21.91 -9.64 -5.43
C LEU A 247 23.08 -8.71 -5.10
N SER A 248 23.07 -8.14 -3.89
CA SER A 248 24.09 -7.19 -3.47
C SER A 248 25.42 -7.88 -3.14
N ASP A 249 26.52 -7.34 -3.68
CA ASP A 249 27.90 -7.68 -3.28
C ASP A 249 28.28 -7.05 -1.92
N LYS A 250 27.49 -6.07 -1.46
CA LYS A 250 27.70 -5.28 -0.25
C LYS A 250 26.69 -5.65 0.84
N MET A 251 27.16 -5.65 2.08
CA MET A 251 26.29 -5.61 3.27
C MET A 251 25.44 -4.34 3.29
N ALA A 252 24.26 -4.38 3.92
CA ALA A 252 23.28 -3.29 3.86
C ALA A 252 23.75 -1.96 4.49
N ASN A 253 24.77 -2.00 5.36
CA ASN A 253 25.41 -0.80 5.92
C ASN A 253 26.32 -0.07 4.92
N ASN A 254 26.77 -0.75 3.86
CA ASN A 254 27.63 -0.22 2.80
C ASN A 254 26.84 0.12 1.51
N VAL A 255 25.51 0.08 1.56
CA VAL A 255 24.64 0.53 0.47
C VAL A 255 23.94 1.82 0.89
N THR A 256 24.34 2.93 0.26
CA THR A 256 23.65 4.23 0.32
C THR A 256 22.42 4.22 -0.59
N LEU A 257 21.34 4.87 -0.18
CA LEU A 257 20.07 4.90 -0.90
C LEU A 257 19.90 6.17 -1.73
N ASP A 258 19.44 5.98 -2.96
CA ASP A 258 19.12 7.00 -3.95
C ASP A 258 17.65 6.86 -4.44
N GLU A 259 17.22 7.77 -5.32
CA GLU A 259 15.86 7.84 -5.86
C GLU A 259 15.38 6.52 -6.48
N ASN A 260 14.21 6.05 -6.05
CA ASN A 260 13.56 4.81 -6.51
C ASN A 260 14.35 3.52 -6.21
N THR A 261 15.25 3.53 -5.21
CA THR A 261 15.94 2.30 -4.80
C THR A 261 14.94 1.28 -4.26
N THR A 262 14.99 0.04 -4.74
CA THR A 262 14.24 -1.07 -4.15
C THR A 262 15.17 -1.96 -3.33
N ILE A 263 14.74 -2.30 -2.11
CA ILE A 263 15.35 -3.28 -1.22
C ILE A 263 14.45 -4.49 -1.17
N THR A 264 15.03 -5.68 -1.31
CA THR A 264 14.30 -6.93 -1.02
C THR A 264 15.19 -7.87 -0.23
N TRP A 265 14.69 -8.34 0.89
CA TRP A 265 15.32 -9.45 1.63
C TRP A 265 14.56 -10.73 1.31
N THR A 266 15.27 -11.78 0.90
CA THR A 266 14.68 -13.09 0.61
C THR A 266 15.40 -14.16 1.41
N TYR A 267 14.67 -15.03 2.10
CA TYR A 267 15.28 -16.20 2.74
C TYR A 267 15.42 -17.33 1.72
N GLY A 268 16.64 -17.77 1.48
CA GLY A 268 16.95 -18.69 0.40
C GLY A 268 18.32 -19.34 0.52
N GLY A 269 18.77 -19.96 -0.56
CA GLY A 269 20.08 -20.58 -0.70
C GLY A 269 20.76 -20.15 -2.00
N GLN A 270 21.77 -20.89 -2.43
CA GLN A 270 22.67 -20.47 -3.52
C GLN A 270 21.97 -20.24 -4.87
N ASP A 271 20.92 -21.01 -5.18
CA ASP A 271 20.12 -20.88 -6.41
C ASP A 271 18.80 -20.09 -6.21
N SER A 272 18.62 -19.42 -5.06
CA SER A 272 17.42 -18.65 -4.80
C SER A 272 17.38 -17.35 -5.60
N SER A 273 16.60 -17.39 -6.68
CA SER A 273 15.99 -16.19 -7.25
C SER A 273 15.25 -15.41 -6.15
N ILE A 274 15.25 -14.07 -6.24
CA ILE A 274 14.08 -13.33 -5.75
C ILE A 274 12.87 -13.99 -6.42
N PRO A 275 11.87 -14.52 -5.70
CA PRO A 275 10.64 -14.90 -6.36
C PRO A 275 10.13 -13.63 -7.05
N THR A 276 9.94 -13.69 -8.38
CA THR A 276 9.39 -12.58 -9.17
C THR A 276 8.24 -12.00 -8.35
N PRO A 277 8.30 -10.72 -7.94
CA PRO A 277 7.47 -10.21 -6.85
C PRO A 277 6.04 -10.63 -7.14
N GLN A 278 5.43 -11.33 -6.17
CA GLN A 278 4.00 -11.59 -6.27
C GLN A 278 3.36 -10.22 -6.44
N ASN A 279 2.55 -10.06 -7.49
CA ASN A 279 1.93 -8.77 -7.73
C ASN A 279 0.78 -8.62 -6.69
N GLU A 280 0.91 -8.12 -5.44
CA GLU A 280 1.63 -6.91 -4.95
C GLU A 280 2.38 -6.13 -6.04
N LEU A 281 1.75 -5.78 -7.17
CA LEU A 281 0.67 -4.79 -7.15
C LEU A 281 1.00 -3.66 -6.16
N VAL A 282 2.21 -3.09 -6.31
CA VAL A 282 2.37 -1.63 -6.30
C VAL A 282 1.46 -1.10 -7.42
N ILE A 283 0.16 -1.04 -7.15
CA ILE A 283 -0.80 -0.44 -8.06
C ILE A 283 -0.53 1.05 -8.02
N ASN A 284 0.28 1.54 -8.96
CA ASN A 284 0.03 2.85 -9.52
C ASN A 284 -1.22 2.69 -10.43
N PRO A 285 -2.44 3.05 -9.99
CA PRO A 285 -3.67 2.80 -10.75
C PRO A 285 -3.87 3.88 -11.82
N PHE A 286 -2.76 4.46 -12.29
CA PHE A 286 -2.63 5.42 -13.37
C PHE A 286 -1.42 5.10 -14.28
N ALA A 287 -0.73 3.95 -14.09
CA ALA A 287 0.32 3.52 -15.01
C ALA A 287 -0.30 3.30 -16.40
N GLU A 288 0.26 3.91 -17.44
CA GLU A 288 -0.26 3.75 -18.80
C GLU A 288 -0.12 2.29 -19.24
N HIS A 289 -1.20 1.74 -19.80
CA HIS A 289 -1.22 0.36 -20.24
C HIS A 289 -0.26 0.21 -21.44
N PRO A 290 0.57 -0.84 -21.51
CA PRO A 290 1.36 -1.14 -22.69
C PRO A 290 0.43 -1.30 -23.90
N ASN A 291 0.54 -0.40 -24.89
CA ASN A 291 -0.32 -0.42 -26.08
C ASN A 291 0.07 -1.58 -27.00
N TYR A 292 -0.47 -2.76 -26.73
CA TYR A 292 -0.22 -3.96 -27.52
C TYR A 292 -1.23 -4.04 -28.67
N ASP A 293 -0.83 -3.56 -29.86
CA ASP A 293 -1.60 -3.78 -31.10
C ASP A 293 -1.73 -5.29 -31.36
N ALA A 294 -2.91 -5.82 -31.04
CA ALA A 294 -3.22 -7.24 -31.15
C ALA A 294 -3.29 -7.66 -32.63
N SER A 295 -2.16 -8.07 -33.18
CA SER A 295 -1.96 -8.53 -34.57
C SER A 295 -2.57 -9.92 -34.84
N TRP A 296 -3.81 -10.13 -34.41
CA TRP A 296 -4.61 -11.29 -34.82
C TRP A 296 -5.07 -11.12 -36.27
N SER A 297 -4.54 -11.97 -37.16
CA SER A 297 -5.00 -12.08 -38.54
C SER A 297 -6.47 -12.52 -38.57
N GLY A 298 -7.37 -11.58 -38.87
CA GLY A 298 -8.81 -11.81 -38.78
C GLY A 298 -9.34 -12.80 -39.81
N PHE A 299 -10.21 -13.70 -39.37
CA PHE A 299 -11.11 -14.46 -40.25
C PHE A 299 -12.50 -13.82 -40.21
N GLY A 300 -12.95 -13.30 -41.35
CA GLY A 300 -14.24 -12.64 -41.48
C GLY A 300 -15.32 -13.53 -42.07
N SER A 301 -16.56 -13.33 -41.60
CA SER A 301 -17.82 -13.82 -42.19
C SER A 301 -18.05 -15.35 -42.25
N GLY A 302 -19.12 -15.80 -41.58
CA GLY A 302 -19.59 -17.19 -41.64
C GLY A 302 -20.95 -17.34 -40.97
N ASN A 303 -22.03 -17.15 -41.72
CA ASN A 303 -23.39 -17.22 -41.18
C ASN A 303 -23.95 -18.65 -41.22
N GLY A 304 -23.97 -19.32 -40.06
CA GLY A 304 -24.88 -20.43 -39.77
C GLY A 304 -24.33 -21.87 -39.81
N SER A 305 -25.15 -22.76 -39.23
CA SER A 305 -25.06 -24.23 -39.18
C SER A 305 -24.25 -24.88 -38.05
N THR A 306 -24.61 -26.15 -37.79
CA THR A 306 -24.46 -26.89 -36.54
C THR A 306 -23.17 -27.70 -36.39
N THR A 307 -22.85 -28.02 -35.14
CA THR A 307 -21.74 -28.87 -34.67
C THR A 307 -21.66 -30.24 -35.36
N THR A 308 -20.46 -30.69 -35.70
CA THR A 308 -19.99 -32.08 -35.50
C THR A 308 -18.49 -32.18 -35.74
N GLN A 309 -17.73 -32.63 -34.74
CA GLN A 309 -16.43 -33.28 -34.97
C GLN A 309 -16.18 -34.30 -33.85
N SER A 310 -15.66 -35.47 -34.22
CA SER A 310 -15.50 -36.62 -33.32
C SER A 310 -14.14 -36.65 -32.65
N THR A 311 -14.09 -37.28 -31.47
CA THR A 311 -12.89 -37.54 -30.68
C THR A 311 -11.91 -38.48 -31.41
N PRO A 312 -10.61 -38.13 -31.46
CA PRO A 312 -9.49 -39.07 -31.52
C PRO A 312 -9.14 -39.60 -30.12
#